data_AF-A0A8T9MVB9-F1
#
_entry.id   AF-A0A8T9MVB9-F1
#
_cell.length_a   1.000
_cell.length_b   1.000
_cell.length_c   1.000
_cell.angle_alpha   90.00
_cell.angle_beta   90.00
_cell.angle_gamma   90.00
#
_symmetry.space_group_name_H-M   'P 1'
#
loop_
_entity.id
_entity.type
_entity.pdbx_description
1 polymer ?
#
loop_
_entity_poly.entity_id
_entity_poly.type
_entity_poly.pdbx_seq_one_letter_code
_entity_poly.pdbx_strand_id
1 'polypeptide(L)'
;MDIPTPQITVPDDYIPYPIRTQINQIDPRLDVFWQDYLIEIFKNLRDHDRKNVVVQLLAPKKIFWNNEKKAFVYHPDGSEDNLSSVLADIPPNARHLKAFAVSAVRHLDSLRTYEHIEEIADFLENVLDKIQNLDIENNLGQQVLKQRLYAAFIYAAGHIIRNKKTCCCRKTTATSIRA
;
A
#
# COMPACT_ATOMS: atom_id res chain seq x y z
N MET A 1 -32.13 42.77 0.50
CA MET A 1 -30.68 42.92 0.26
C MET A 1 -30.15 41.53 -0.01
N ASP A 2 -29.86 41.20 -1.28
CA ASP A 2 -29.16 39.95 -1.62
C ASP A 2 -27.68 40.13 -1.28
N ILE A 3 -27.18 39.30 -0.37
CA ILE A 3 -25.75 39.22 -0.08
C ILE A 3 -25.14 38.42 -1.23
N PRO A 4 -24.20 38.96 -2.02
CA PRO A 4 -23.55 38.19 -3.07
C PRO A 4 -22.76 37.07 -2.40
N THR A 5 -23.11 35.82 -2.69
CA THR A 5 -22.34 34.66 -2.25
C THR A 5 -20.90 34.82 -2.76
N PRO A 6 -19.89 34.85 -1.87
CA PRO A 6 -18.50 34.96 -2.32
C PRO A 6 -18.20 33.78 -3.24
N GLN A 7 -17.90 34.10 -4.50
CA GLN A 7 -17.39 33.14 -5.47
C GLN A 7 -16.02 32.71 -4.98
N ILE A 8 -15.96 31.57 -4.29
CA ILE A 8 -14.70 30.94 -3.91
C ILE A 8 -14.03 30.51 -5.21
N THR A 9 -13.09 31.30 -5.70
CA THR A 9 -12.23 30.93 -6.81
C THR A 9 -11.30 29.82 -6.33
N VAL A 10 -11.65 28.59 -6.66
CA VAL A 10 -10.82 27.42 -6.37
C VAL A 10 -9.56 27.52 -7.23
N PRO A 11 -8.34 27.41 -6.65
CA PRO A 11 -7.11 27.39 -7.43
C PRO A 11 -7.12 26.30 -8.49
N ASP A 12 -6.56 26.58 -9.67
CA ASP A 12 -6.53 25.63 -10.80
C ASP A 12 -5.76 24.33 -10.49
N ASP A 13 -4.93 24.31 -9.45
CA ASP A 13 -4.14 23.17 -8.98
C ASP A 13 -4.80 22.41 -7.80
N TYR A 14 -5.98 22.84 -7.35
CA TYR A 14 -6.66 22.28 -6.20
C TYR A 14 -7.32 20.93 -6.55
N ILE A 15 -6.93 19.89 -5.81
CA ILE A 15 -7.59 18.58 -5.84
C ILE A 15 -8.54 18.50 -4.65
N PRO A 16 -9.85 18.26 -4.85
CA PRO A 16 -10.80 18.14 -3.75
C PRO A 16 -10.39 17.09 -2.72
N TYR A 17 -10.59 17.43 -1.44
CA TYR A 17 -10.17 16.58 -0.32
C TYR A 17 -10.68 15.12 -0.41
N PRO A 18 -11.95 14.84 -0.78
CA PRO A 18 -12.42 13.46 -0.89
C PRO A 18 -11.61 12.62 -1.90
N ILE A 19 -11.28 13.22 -3.05
CA ILE A 19 -10.49 12.56 -4.10
C ILE A 19 -9.06 12.31 -3.61
N ARG A 20 -8.46 13.31 -2.96
CA ARG A 20 -7.11 13.19 -2.39
C ARG A 20 -7.03 12.04 -1.38
N THR A 21 -8.00 11.96 -0.47
CA THR A 21 -8.05 10.90 0.55
C THR A 21 -8.21 9.52 -0.09
N GLN A 22 -9.14 9.36 -1.04
CA GLN A 22 -9.36 8.09 -1.74
C GLN A 22 -8.11 7.61 -2.47
N ILE A 23 -7.42 8.50 -3.19
CA ILE A 23 -6.22 8.13 -3.95
C ILE A 23 -5.02 7.86 -3.04
N ASN A 24 -4.92 8.57 -1.90
CA ASN A 24 -3.84 8.34 -0.95
C ASN A 24 -3.90 6.95 -0.31
N GLN A 25 -5.09 6.39 -0.15
CA GLN A 25 -5.30 5.03 0.37
C GLN A 25 -4.87 3.93 -0.61
N ILE A 26 -4.65 4.28 -1.89
CA ILE A 26 -4.29 3.30 -2.91
C ILE A 26 -2.82 2.89 -2.77
N ASP A 27 -2.62 1.59 -2.66
CA ASP A 27 -1.31 0.94 -2.62
C ASP A 27 -1.26 -0.22 -3.65
N PRO A 28 -0.62 -0.02 -4.81
CA PRO A 28 -0.52 -1.05 -5.86
C PRO A 28 0.16 -2.36 -5.45
N ARG A 29 0.92 -2.35 -4.35
CA ARG A 29 1.67 -3.51 -3.86
C ARG A 29 0.80 -4.45 -3.03
N LEU A 30 -0.24 -3.91 -2.39
CA LEU A 30 -1.12 -4.65 -1.47
C LEU A 30 -2.53 -4.81 -2.01
N ASP A 31 -3.06 -3.80 -2.67
CA ASP A 31 -4.40 -3.83 -3.23
C ASP A 31 -4.41 -4.59 -4.56
N VAL A 32 -5.34 -5.52 -4.74
CA VAL A 32 -5.50 -6.31 -5.97
C VAL A 32 -6.41 -5.62 -6.98
N PHE A 33 -7.27 -4.70 -6.52
CA PHE A 33 -8.30 -4.02 -7.33
C PHE A 33 -7.99 -2.54 -7.58
N TRP A 34 -6.80 -2.07 -7.19
CA TRP A 34 -6.42 -0.67 -7.29
C TRP A 34 -6.56 -0.05 -8.69
N GLN A 35 -6.30 -0.83 -9.75
CA GLN A 35 -6.44 -0.37 -11.14
C GLN A 35 -7.90 -0.07 -11.47
N ASP A 36 -8.80 -0.99 -11.14
CA ASP A 36 -10.24 -0.85 -11.35
C ASP A 36 -10.76 0.34 -10.54
N TYR A 37 -10.33 0.46 -9.28
CA TYR A 37 -10.72 1.56 -8.40
C TYR A 37 -10.27 2.93 -8.92
N LEU A 38 -9.03 3.05 -9.42
CA LEU A 38 -8.57 4.30 -10.06
C LEU A 38 -9.37 4.64 -11.31
N ILE A 39 -9.72 3.65 -12.13
CA ILE A 39 -10.56 3.87 -13.32
C ILE A 39 -11.93 4.43 -12.89
N GLU A 40 -12.56 3.87 -11.86
CA GLU A 40 -13.84 4.37 -11.34
C GLU A 40 -13.75 5.79 -10.78
N ILE A 41 -12.68 6.12 -10.05
CA ILE A 41 -12.43 7.49 -9.60
C ILE A 41 -12.33 8.42 -10.82
N PHE A 42 -11.50 8.07 -11.80
CA PHE A 42 -11.24 8.93 -12.96
C PHE A 42 -12.46 9.14 -13.87
N LYS A 43 -13.40 8.20 -13.94
CA LYS A 43 -14.67 8.37 -14.66
C LYS A 43 -15.45 9.59 -14.18
N ASN A 44 -15.41 9.86 -12.87
CA ASN A 44 -16.17 10.94 -12.24
C ASN A 44 -15.39 12.26 -12.12
N LEU A 45 -14.11 12.29 -12.51
CA LEU A 45 -13.28 13.49 -12.47
C LEU A 45 -13.44 14.35 -13.73
N ARG A 46 -13.39 15.67 -13.56
CA ARG A 46 -13.24 16.64 -14.66
C ARG A 46 -11.82 16.57 -15.21
N ASP A 47 -11.64 16.97 -16.47
CA ASP A 47 -10.33 16.85 -17.14
C ASP A 47 -9.21 17.65 -16.46
N HIS A 48 -9.51 18.80 -15.85
CA HIS A 48 -8.52 19.56 -15.10
C HIS A 48 -8.08 18.82 -13.81
N ASP A 49 -9.03 18.26 -13.07
CA ASP A 49 -8.78 17.48 -11.85
C ASP A 49 -7.93 16.25 -12.16
N ARG A 50 -8.20 15.57 -13.29
CA ARG A 50 -7.42 14.41 -13.74
C ARG A 50 -5.95 14.72 -13.92
N LYS A 51 -5.61 15.86 -14.54
CA LYS A 51 -4.21 16.28 -14.75
C LYS A 51 -3.51 16.50 -13.42
N ASN A 52 -4.15 17.25 -12.51
CA ASN A 52 -3.60 17.53 -11.19
C ASN A 52 -3.39 16.24 -10.38
N VAL A 53 -4.37 15.34 -10.40
CA VAL A 53 -4.28 14.04 -9.74
C VAL A 53 -3.12 13.20 -10.27
N VAL A 54 -2.96 13.13 -11.60
CA VAL A 54 -1.86 12.37 -12.22
C VAL A 54 -0.51 12.89 -11.74
N VAL A 55 -0.31 14.21 -11.78
CA VAL A 55 0.99 14.83 -11.46
C VAL A 55 1.27 14.83 -9.96
N GLN A 56 0.29 15.21 -9.13
CA GLN A 56 0.51 15.46 -7.71
C GLN A 56 0.31 14.22 -6.83
N LEU A 57 -0.52 13.25 -7.24
CA LEU A 57 -0.87 12.10 -6.41
C LEU A 57 -0.39 10.77 -6.99
N LEU A 58 -0.58 10.52 -8.29
CA LEU A 58 -0.23 9.24 -8.90
C LEU A 58 1.26 9.12 -9.24
N ALA A 59 1.87 10.17 -9.80
CA ALA A 59 3.29 10.14 -10.16
C ALA A 59 4.22 9.92 -8.95
N PRO A 60 4.01 10.54 -7.77
CA PRO A 60 4.79 10.21 -6.57
C PRO A 60 4.63 8.75 -6.12
N LYS A 61 3.44 8.16 -6.34
CA LYS A 61 3.15 6.74 -6.11
C LYS A 61 3.62 5.83 -7.25
N LYS A 62 4.31 6.38 -8.25
CA LYS A 62 4.82 5.67 -9.44
C LYS A 62 3.73 4.97 -10.26
N ILE A 63 2.52 5.55 -10.24
CA ILE A 63 1.38 5.07 -11.01
C ILE A 63 1.24 5.95 -12.25
N PHE A 64 1.18 5.32 -13.42
CA PHE A 64 1.09 6.00 -14.70
C PHE A 64 -0.01 5.41 -15.56
N TRP A 65 -0.66 6.22 -16.38
CA TRP A 65 -1.62 5.73 -17.35
C TRP A 65 -0.92 5.11 -18.56
N ASN A 66 -1.23 3.86 -18.87
CA ASN A 66 -0.77 3.20 -20.08
C ASN A 66 -1.87 3.25 -21.15
N ASN A 67 -1.60 3.96 -22.25
CA ASN A 67 -2.56 4.17 -23.34
C ASN A 67 -2.86 2.91 -24.16
N GLU A 68 -1.91 1.98 -24.27
CA GLU A 68 -2.06 0.73 -25.03
C GLU A 68 -2.96 -0.24 -24.27
N LYS A 69 -2.71 -0.40 -22.96
CA LYS A 69 -3.46 -1.29 -22.07
C LYS A 69 -4.77 -0.67 -21.58
N LYS A 70 -4.97 0.64 -21.81
CA LYS A 70 -6.09 1.43 -21.26
C LYS A 70 -6.25 1.21 -19.75
N ALA A 71 -5.13 1.20 -19.04
CA ALA A 71 -5.10 0.90 -17.62
C ALA A 71 -3.98 1.69 -16.92
N PHE A 72 -4.15 1.94 -15.62
CA PHE A 72 -3.07 2.43 -14.78
C PHE A 72 -2.05 1.31 -14.54
N VAL A 73 -0.76 1.64 -14.61
CA VAL A 73 0.34 0.70 -14.39
C VAL A 73 1.25 1.27 -13.31
N TYR A 74 1.62 0.42 -12.36
CA TYR A 74 2.58 0.74 -11.33
C TYR A 74 3.97 0.32 -11.82
N HIS A 75 4.89 1.28 -11.84
CA HIS A 75 6.27 1.10 -12.28
C HIS A 75 7.23 1.37 -11.12
N PRO A 76 7.55 0.34 -10.31
CA PRO A 76 8.54 0.51 -9.26
C PRO A 76 9.89 0.86 -9.88
N ASP A 77 10.58 1.84 -9.29
CA ASP A 77 11.90 2.30 -9.73
C ASP A 77 13.03 1.74 -8.85
N GLY A 78 12.69 0.89 -7.88
CA GLY A 78 13.65 0.26 -6.98
C GLY A 78 14.04 1.15 -5.80
N SER A 79 13.45 2.35 -5.69
CA SER A 79 13.60 3.21 -4.51
C SER A 79 12.74 2.76 -3.34
N GLU A 80 11.80 1.83 -3.56
CA GLU A 80 10.95 1.31 -2.50
C GLU A 80 11.73 0.44 -1.52
N ASP A 81 11.51 0.69 -0.24
CA ASP A 81 12.02 -0.19 0.80
C ASP A 81 11.52 -1.62 0.58
N ASN A 82 12.49 -2.51 0.53
CA ASN A 82 12.29 -3.95 0.60
C ASN A 82 12.98 -4.47 1.87
N LEU A 83 12.60 -5.67 2.30
CA LEU A 83 13.09 -6.20 3.56
C LEU A 83 14.63 -6.27 3.61
N SER A 84 15.27 -6.56 2.49
CA SER A 84 16.73 -6.63 2.37
C SER A 84 17.40 -5.25 2.49
N SER A 85 16.82 -4.19 1.90
CA SER A 85 17.35 -2.83 2.02
C SER A 85 17.23 -2.32 3.46
N VAL A 86 16.07 -2.55 4.10
CA VAL A 86 15.88 -2.19 5.51
C VAL A 86 16.85 -2.94 6.41
N LEU A 87 17.12 -4.22 6.15
CA LEU A 87 18.11 -5.01 6.89
C LEU A 87 19.53 -4.46 6.78
N ALA A 88 19.92 -3.97 5.60
CA ALA A 88 21.24 -3.39 5.37
C ALA A 88 21.42 -2.05 6.12
N ASP A 89 20.34 -1.30 6.29
CA ASP A 89 20.35 0.00 6.97
C ASP A 89 20.37 -0.12 8.51
N ILE A 90 20.12 -1.30 9.09
CA ILE A 90 20.09 -1.46 10.55
C ILE A 90 21.52 -1.32 11.10
N PRO A 91 21.77 -0.33 11.98
CA PRO A 91 23.10 -0.11 12.51
C PRO A 91 23.51 -1.23 13.49
N PRO A 92 24.82 -1.50 13.64
CA PRO A 92 25.31 -2.64 14.43
C PRO A 92 25.00 -2.55 15.94
N ASN A 93 24.71 -1.35 16.45
CA ASN A 93 24.28 -1.11 17.82
C ASN A 93 22.82 -1.52 18.08
N ALA A 94 21.97 -1.60 17.05
CA ALA A 94 20.57 -2.01 17.17
C ALA A 94 20.43 -3.55 17.10
N ARG A 95 21.08 -4.26 18.03
CA ARG A 95 21.17 -5.73 18.02
C ARG A 95 19.82 -6.44 18.06
N HIS A 96 18.89 -5.96 18.90
CA HIS A 96 17.55 -6.53 19.03
C HIS A 96 16.74 -6.39 17.73
N LEU A 97 16.78 -5.20 17.12
CA LEU A 97 16.12 -4.94 15.84
C LEU A 97 16.71 -5.82 14.72
N LYS A 98 18.04 -5.94 14.68
CA LYS A 98 18.73 -6.79 13.69
C LYS A 98 18.37 -8.27 13.85
N ALA A 99 18.40 -8.78 15.08
CA ALA A 99 18.04 -10.17 15.38
C ALA A 99 16.60 -10.47 14.98
N PHE A 100 15.68 -9.55 15.29
CA PHE A 100 14.28 -9.69 14.89
C PHE A 100 14.13 -9.64 13.37
N ALA A 101 14.75 -8.68 12.69
CA ALA A 101 14.61 -8.53 11.24
C ALA A 101 15.11 -9.78 10.49
N VAL A 102 16.19 -10.41 10.96
CA VAL A 102 16.65 -11.72 10.46
C VAL A 102 15.62 -12.82 10.72
N SER A 103 15.01 -12.84 11.91
CA SER A 103 13.92 -13.78 12.22
C SER A 103 12.69 -13.55 11.33
N ALA A 104 12.37 -12.30 10.99
CA ALA A 104 11.24 -11.96 10.15
C ALA A 104 11.41 -12.54 8.74
N VAL A 105 12.62 -12.53 8.17
CA VAL A 105 12.92 -13.22 6.90
C VAL A 105 12.61 -14.71 7.01
N ARG A 106 13.04 -15.37 8.09
CA ARG A 106 12.77 -16.81 8.31
C ARG A 106 11.27 -17.09 8.46
N HIS A 107 10.55 -16.21 9.16
CA HIS A 107 9.11 -16.31 9.30
C HIS A 107 8.38 -16.21 7.94
N LEU A 108 8.87 -15.38 7.00
CA LEU A 108 8.30 -15.30 5.66
C LEU A 108 8.46 -16.61 4.87
N ASP A 109 9.50 -17.40 5.12
CA ASP A 109 9.61 -18.73 4.50
C ASP A 109 8.53 -19.68 5.04
N SER A 110 8.18 -19.60 6.33
CA SER A 110 7.04 -20.34 6.89
C SER A 110 5.70 -19.88 6.29
N LEU A 111 5.52 -18.59 6.03
CA LEU A 111 4.32 -18.09 5.35
C LEU A 111 4.10 -18.77 3.99
N ARG A 112 5.17 -19.14 3.27
CA ARG A 112 5.06 -19.82 1.98
C ARG A 112 4.47 -21.22 2.10
N THR A 113 4.57 -21.87 3.26
CA THR A 113 4.05 -23.24 3.45
C THR A 113 2.59 -23.28 3.91
N TYR A 114 2.04 -22.21 4.48
CA TYR A 114 0.64 -22.19 4.93
C TYR A 114 -0.35 -22.20 3.75
N GLU A 115 -1.39 -23.01 3.85
CA GLU A 115 -2.42 -23.14 2.81
C GLU A 115 -3.75 -22.52 3.22
N HIS A 116 -4.03 -22.48 4.53
CA HIS A 116 -5.28 -21.99 5.10
C HIS A 116 -5.20 -20.51 5.48
N ILE A 117 -6.33 -19.80 5.32
CA ILE A 117 -6.40 -18.35 5.53
C ILE A 117 -6.25 -18.02 7.01
N GLU A 118 -6.80 -18.87 7.88
CA GLU A 118 -6.75 -18.75 9.33
C GLU A 118 -5.29 -18.81 9.82
N GLU A 119 -4.51 -19.78 9.33
CA GLU A 119 -3.09 -19.91 9.67
C GLU A 119 -2.27 -18.69 9.21
N ILE A 120 -2.60 -18.16 8.02
CA ILE A 120 -1.96 -16.95 7.50
C ILE A 120 -2.30 -15.75 8.38
N ALA A 121 -3.55 -15.59 8.79
CA ALA A 121 -4.00 -14.50 9.64
C ALA A 121 -3.33 -14.54 11.02
N ASP A 122 -3.40 -15.69 11.70
CA ASP A 122 -2.77 -15.91 13.01
C ASP A 122 -1.25 -15.66 12.94
N PHE A 123 -0.61 -16.13 11.87
CA PHE A 123 0.80 -15.88 11.65
C PHE A 123 1.12 -14.38 11.51
N LEU A 124 0.37 -13.67 10.67
CA LEU A 124 0.61 -12.24 10.44
C LEU A 124 0.41 -11.45 11.73
N GLU A 125 -0.67 -11.70 12.46
CA GLU A 125 -0.95 -11.05 13.74
C GLU A 125 0.22 -11.26 14.73
N ASN A 126 0.65 -12.51 14.89
CA ASN A 126 1.75 -12.86 15.79
C ASN A 126 3.08 -12.17 15.42
N VAL A 127 3.42 -12.07 14.13
CA VAL A 127 4.70 -11.47 13.72
C VAL A 127 4.62 -9.95 13.78
N LEU A 128 3.50 -9.34 13.38
CA LEU A 128 3.31 -7.90 13.43
C LEU A 128 3.27 -7.38 14.87
N ASP A 129 2.61 -8.08 15.78
CA ASP A 129 2.60 -7.75 17.20
C ASP A 129 4.01 -7.79 17.79
N LYS A 130 4.80 -8.83 17.45
CA LYS A 130 6.20 -8.90 17.87
C LYS A 130 7.04 -7.74 17.34
N ILE A 131 6.84 -7.29 16.09
CA ILE A 131 7.54 -6.10 15.56
C ILE A 131 7.17 -4.88 16.39
N GLN A 132 5.87 -4.67 16.62
CA GLN A 132 5.36 -3.48 17.30
C GLN A 132 5.88 -3.38 18.74
N ASN A 133 5.90 -4.52 19.44
CA ASN A 133 6.33 -4.67 20.83
C ASN A 133 7.84 -4.85 21.00
N LEU A 134 8.65 -4.72 19.93
CA LEU A 134 10.10 -4.63 20.08
C LEU A 134 10.45 -3.46 20.99
N ASP A 135 11.12 -3.78 22.09
CA ASP A 135 11.69 -2.78 22.98
C ASP A 135 12.79 -2.05 22.22
N ILE A 136 12.48 -0.81 21.88
CA ILE A 136 13.39 0.13 21.26
C ILE A 136 13.49 1.26 22.26
N GLU A 137 14.63 1.32 22.95
CA GLU A 137 15.05 2.46 23.76
C GLU A 137 14.70 3.77 23.06
N ASN A 138 14.40 4.86 23.79
CA ASN A 138 13.92 6.17 23.29
C ASN A 138 14.85 6.85 22.24
N ASN A 139 15.03 6.21 21.10
CA ASN A 139 15.92 6.55 20.02
C ASN A 139 15.06 6.67 18.76
N LEU A 140 14.87 7.91 18.33
CA LEU A 140 14.03 8.24 17.19
C LEU A 140 14.47 7.50 15.91
N GLY A 141 15.77 7.33 15.69
CA GLY A 141 16.30 6.63 14.52
C GLY A 141 15.90 5.16 14.49
N GLN A 142 15.96 4.48 15.63
CA GLN A 142 15.53 3.08 15.72
C GLN A 142 14.01 2.93 15.59
N GLN A 143 13.22 3.91 16.08
CA GLN A 143 11.76 3.93 15.89
C GLN A 143 11.39 4.07 14.40
N VAL A 144 12.08 4.93 13.65
CA VAL A 144 11.91 5.06 12.19
C VAL A 144 12.26 3.74 11.49
N LEU A 145 13.37 3.10 11.87
CA LEU A 145 13.75 1.80 11.32
C LEU A 145 12.73 0.70 11.65
N LYS A 146 12.12 0.71 12.85
CA LYS A 146 11.03 -0.20 13.21
C LYS A 146 9.83 -0.04 12.29
N GLN A 147 9.42 1.19 12.03
CA GLN A 147 8.29 1.47 11.12
C GLN A 147 8.61 1.03 9.69
N ARG A 148 9.83 1.28 9.21
CA ARG A 148 10.30 0.79 7.90
C ARG A 148 10.29 -0.73 7.84
N LEU A 149 10.76 -1.41 8.88
CA LEU A 149 10.74 -2.87 8.98
C LEU A 149 9.32 -3.43 8.97
N TYR A 150 8.42 -2.83 9.75
CA TYR A 150 7.00 -3.19 9.80
C TYR A 150 6.36 -3.10 8.40
N ALA A 151 6.54 -1.98 7.71
CA ALA A 151 6.02 -1.78 6.36
C ALA A 151 6.65 -2.77 5.35
N ALA A 152 7.97 -2.93 5.38
CA ALA A 152 8.67 -3.85 4.48
C ALA A 152 8.24 -5.31 4.68
N PHE A 153 7.98 -5.71 5.92
CA PHE A 153 7.44 -7.03 6.22
C PHE A 153 6.03 -7.23 5.64
N ILE A 154 5.12 -6.25 5.82
CA ILE A 154 3.77 -6.29 5.24
C ILE A 154 3.84 -6.42 3.71
N TYR A 155 4.69 -5.63 3.05
CA TYR A 155 4.83 -5.71 1.60
C TYR A 155 5.38 -7.06 1.13
N ALA A 156 6.36 -7.62 1.86
CA ALA A 156 6.91 -8.93 1.52
C ALA A 156 5.87 -10.05 1.73
N ALA A 157 5.14 -10.01 2.83
CA ALA A 157 4.07 -10.95 3.14
C ALA A 157 2.92 -10.86 2.12
N GLY A 158 2.46 -9.63 1.82
CA GLY A 158 1.43 -9.38 0.81
C GLY A 158 1.83 -9.89 -0.58
N HIS A 159 3.10 -9.72 -0.97
CA HIS A 159 3.62 -10.29 -2.21
C HIS A 159 3.56 -11.84 -2.21
N ILE A 160 3.95 -12.49 -1.11
CA ILE A 160 3.86 -13.95 -0.98
C ILE A 160 2.40 -14.42 -1.07
N ILE A 161 1.50 -13.78 -0.33
CA ILE A 161 0.07 -14.14 -0.27
C ILE A 161 -0.59 -13.94 -1.64
N ARG A 162 -0.27 -12.85 -2.35
CA ARG A 162 -0.80 -12.58 -3.69
C ARG A 162 -0.42 -13.67 -4.71
N ASN A 163 0.74 -14.30 -4.53
CA ASN A 163 1.20 -15.38 -5.40
C ASN A 163 0.62 -16.75 -5.01
N LYS A 164 -0.09 -16.86 -3.88
CA LYS A 164 -0.81 -18.08 -3.50
C LYS A 164 -2.15 -18.15 -4.22
N LYS A 165 -2.41 -19.29 -4.87
CA LYS A 165 -3.64 -19.54 -5.63
C LYS A 165 -4.89 -19.69 -4.75
N THR A 166 -4.73 -20.00 -3.47
CA THR A 166 -5.81 -20.35 -2.53
C THR A 166 -6.47 -19.13 -1.86
N CYS A 167 -5.81 -17.97 -1.80
CA CYS A 167 -6.31 -16.80 -1.06
C CYS A 167 -7.17 -15.84 -1.92
N CYS A 168 -7.41 -16.15 -3.19
CA CYS A 168 -8.26 -15.31 -4.02
C CYS A 168 -9.72 -15.45 -3.58
N CYS A 169 -10.22 -14.47 -2.80
CA CYS A 169 -11.64 -14.18 -2.70
C CYS A 169 -12.21 -14.18 -4.12
N ARG A 170 -12.92 -15.24 -4.50
CA ARG A 170 -13.63 -15.31 -5.78
C ARG A 170 -14.50 -14.06 -5.82
N LYS A 171 -14.37 -13.25 -6.87
CA LYS A 171 -15.41 -12.29 -7.22
C LYS A 171 -16.69 -13.14 -7.33
N THR A 172 -17.59 -13.03 -6.36
CA THR A 172 -18.93 -13.59 -6.48
C THR A 172 -19.55 -12.83 -7.65
N THR A 173 -19.44 -13.39 -8.85
CA THR A 173 -20.25 -12.98 -9.98
C THR A 173 -21.68 -13.13 -9.50
N ALA A 174 -22.34 -12.00 -9.26
CA ALA A 174 -23.78 -11.95 -9.05
C ALA A 174 -24.42 -12.49 -10.35
N THR A 175 -24.59 -13.81 -10.40
CA THR A 175 -25.42 -14.46 -11.39
C THR A 175 -26.82 -13.94 -11.15
N SER A 176 -27.24 -13.06 -12.06
CA SER A 176 -28.62 -12.64 -12.27
C SER A 176 -29.54 -13.86 -12.21
N ILE A 177 -30.18 -14.08 -11.05
CA ILE A 177 -31.37 -14.93 -10.98
C ILE A 177 -32.52 -14.08 -11.52
N ARG A 178 -32.72 -14.16 -12.84
CA ARG A 178 -34.03 -13.96 -13.44
C ARG A 178 -34.56 -15.35 -13.77
N ALA A 179 -35.53 -15.79 -12.99
CA ALA A 179 -36.57 -16.73 -13.38
C ALA A 179 -37.83 -16.33 -12.61
#